data_AF-A0A098EJU2-F1
#
_entry.id   AF-A0A098EJU2-F1
#
_cell.length_a   1.000
_cell.length_b   1.000
_cell.length_c   1.000
_cell.angle_alpha   90.00
_cell.angle_beta   90.00
_cell.angle_gamma   90.00
#
_symmetry.space_group_name_H-M   'P 1'
#
loop_
_entity.id
_entity.type
_entity.pdbx_description
1 polymer ?
#
loop_
_entity_poly.entity_id
_entity_poly.type
_entity_poly.pdbx_seq_one_letter_code
_entity_poly.pdbx_strand_id
1 'polypeptide(L)' 'MRKTNILLMILLLAMAIGWGVIYWLFFAEGVING' A
#
# COMPACT_ATOMS: atom_id res chain seq x y z
N MET A 1 13.40 -18.16 6.73
CA MET A 1 12.59 -17.84 5.52
C MET A 1 13.51 -17.81 4.31
N ARG A 2 13.13 -18.43 3.18
CA ARG A 2 13.96 -18.41 1.97
C ARG A 2 14.12 -16.97 1.46
N LYS A 3 15.24 -16.62 0.84
CA LYS A 3 15.53 -15.25 0.32
C LYS A 3 14.39 -14.74 -0.59
N THR A 4 13.77 -15.63 -1.36
CA THR A 4 12.59 -15.36 -2.19
C THR A 4 11.41 -14.84 -1.37
N ASN A 5 11.13 -15.41 -0.20
CA ASN A 5 10.01 -15.00 0.65
C ASN A 5 10.22 -13.59 1.20
N ILE A 6 11.47 -13.21 1.47
CA ILE A 6 11.82 -11.86 1.94
C ILE A 6 11.58 -10.84 0.81
N LEU A 7 12.03 -11.15 -0.41
CA LEU A 7 11.76 -10.32 -1.59
C LEU A 7 10.26 -10.15 -1.85
N LEU A 8 9.50 -11.26 -1.79
CA LEU A 8 8.05 -11.22 -1.95
C LEU A 8 7.38 -10.36 -0.87
N MET A 9 7.84 -10.46 0.38
CA MET A 9 7.32 -9.66 1.50
C MET A 9 7.60 -8.17 1.29
N ILE A 10 8.79 -7.79 0.82
CA ILE A 10 9.14 -6.40 0.52
C ILE A 10 8.27 -5.84 -0.61
N LEU A 11 8.06 -6.63 -1.67
CA LEU A 11 7.17 -6.23 -2.78
C LEU A 11 5.73 -6.03 -2.30
N LEU A 12 5.24 -6.93 -1.45
CA LEU A 12 3.92 -6.82 -0.82
C LEU A 12 3.80 -5.55 0.03
N LEU A 13 4.84 -5.24 0.81
CA LEU A 13 4.89 -4.03 1.62
C LEU A 13 4.87 -2.76 0.75
N ALA A 14 5.65 -2.75 -0.33
CA ALA A 14 5.69 -1.63 -1.28
C ALA A 14 4.33 -1.42 -1.96
N MET A 15 3.66 -2.51 -2.34
CA MET A 15 2.31 -2.45 -2.92
C MET A 15 1.28 -1.91 -1.92
N ALA A 16 1.33 -2.34 -0.65
CA ALA A 16 0.44 -1.84 0.39
C ALA A 16 0.63 -0.35 0.66
N ILE A 17 1.88 0.12 0.73
CA ILE A 17 2.19 1.55 0.88
C ILE A 17 1.70 2.34 -0.33
N GLY A 18 1.98 1.86 -1.55
CA GLY A 18 1.53 2.51 -2.78
C GLY A 18 0.01 2.66 -2.84
N TRP A 19 -0.73 1.62 -2.45
CA TRP A 19 -2.19 1.70 -2.38
C TRP A 19 -2.68 2.68 -1.31
N GLY A 20 -2.06 2.71 -0.13
CA GLY A 20 -2.38 3.67 0.92
C GLY A 20 -2.19 5.12 0.49
N VAL A 21 -1.13 5.42 -0.26
CA VAL A 21 -0.87 6.76 -0.81
C VAL A 21 -1.93 7.14 -1.84
N ILE A 22 -2.27 6.25 -2.77
CA ILE A 22 -3.33 6.50 -3.77
C ILE A 22 -4.68 6.74 -3.08
N TYR A 23 -5.03 5.90 -2.10
CA TYR A 23 -6.25 6.07 -1.33
C TYR A 23 -6.28 7.44 -0.64
N TRP A 24 -5.16 7.83 -0.01
CA TRP A 24 -5.06 9.12 0.67
C TRP A 24 -5.24 10.30 -0.29
N LEU A 25 -4.57 10.28 -1.44
CA LEU A 25 -4.57 11.41 -2.37
C LEU A 25 -5.88 11.56 -3.16
N PHE A 26 -6.55 10.45 -3.48
CA PHE A 26 -7.69 10.47 -4.41
C PHE A 26 -9.04 10.20 -3.75
N PHE A 27 -9.06 9.51 -2.62
CA PHE A 27 -10.30 9.01 -2.03
C PHE A 27 -10.51 9.49 -0.59
N ALA A 28 -9.45 9.85 0.15
CA ALA A 28 -9.60 10.24 1.55
C ALA A 28 -10.46 11.49 1.71
N GLU A 29 -10.35 12.50 0.84
CA GLU A 29 -11.21 13.68 0.96
C GLU A 29 -12.70 13.36 0.74
N GLY A 30 -13.03 12.48 -0.21
CA GLY A 30 -14.41 12.06 -0.46
C GLY A 30 -14.98 11.15 0.63
N VAL A 31 -14.15 10.36 1.30
CA VAL A 31 -14.57 9.51 2.43
C VAL A 31 -14.63 10.29 3.75
N ILE A 32 -13.74 11.26 3.95
CA ILE A 32 -13.65 12.06 5.19
C ILE A 32 -14.71 13.17 5.19
N ASN A 33 -14.97 13.82 4.05
CA ASN A 33 -15.85 14.98 4.01
C ASN A 33 -17.32 14.65 3.67
N GLY A 34 -17.62 13.45 3.14
CA GLY A 34 -18.99 13.01 2.84
C GLY A 34 -19.57 13.62 1.56
#